data_AF-A0A8R1I0L6-F1
#
_entry.id   AF-A0A8R1I0L6-F1
#
_cell.length_a   1.000
_cell.length_b   1.000
_cell.length_c   1.000
_cell.angle_alpha   90.00
_cell.angle_beta   90.00
_cell.angle_gamma   90.00
#
_symmetry.space_group_name_H-M   'P 1'
#
loop_
_entity.id
_entity.type
_entity.pdbx_description
1 polymer ?
#
loop_
_entity_poly.entity_id
_entity_poly.type
_entity_poly.pdbx_seq_one_letter_code
_entity_poly.pdbx_strand_id
1 'polypeptide(L)'
;MALHRRIPKKNRKKLKSVDPFNMKANAAKFNDPKRSRNNAPEKIKEEQPLTNAMKQLMAEHNPIITKQEAKKKKKQRNAVLRQSEELGLKKGRFETVSRFAKRIEGTLHSRISETIAIAKHGLAGRKQEEIDADYAKIDEAEKRKKDQAKREIENKIKEAKKKREQEAKKREEAEKAKELRKAAKRKLEEEEKKNEESFGEEEDEDDDDTDKRKQKKVKTTEIEEKKDEKIVKLSKKGEKKRNFEGEKDG
;
A
#
# COMPACT_ATOMS: atom_id res chain seq x y z
N MET A 1 -55.24 38.38 -22.58
CA MET A 1 -55.87 37.60 -21.49
C MET A 1 -56.03 36.16 -21.96
N ALA A 2 -55.33 35.20 -21.36
CA ALA A 2 -55.41 33.80 -21.77
C ALA A 2 -56.70 33.15 -21.25
N LEU A 3 -57.49 32.52 -22.14
CA LEU A 3 -58.69 31.79 -21.75
C LEU A 3 -58.32 30.49 -21.01
N HIS A 4 -58.69 30.38 -19.73
CA HIS A 4 -58.60 29.14 -18.97
C HIS A 4 -59.57 28.09 -19.54
N ARG A 5 -59.06 26.92 -19.97
CA ARG A 5 -59.89 25.79 -20.41
C ARG A 5 -60.57 25.13 -19.20
N ARG A 6 -61.90 24.94 -19.27
CA ARG A 6 -62.71 24.32 -18.20
C ARG A 6 -62.41 22.82 -18.06
N ILE A 7 -62.28 22.35 -16.81
CA ILE A 7 -62.02 20.94 -16.45
C ILE A 7 -63.27 20.07 -16.74
N PRO A 8 -63.14 18.90 -17.39
CA PRO A 8 -64.26 18.00 -17.63
C PRO A 8 -64.79 17.39 -16.32
N LYS A 9 -66.09 17.57 -16.03
CA LYS A 9 -66.74 16.94 -14.85
C LYS A 9 -67.05 15.47 -15.14
N LYS A 10 -66.66 14.57 -14.24
CA LYS A 10 -66.94 13.12 -14.35
C LYS A 10 -68.45 12.85 -14.21
N ASN A 11 -68.99 11.95 -15.05
CA ASN A 11 -70.40 11.56 -15.05
C ASN A 11 -70.80 10.83 -13.75
N ARG A 12 -71.59 11.49 -12.88
CA ARG A 12 -72.06 10.97 -11.59
C ARG A 12 -72.87 9.66 -11.70
N LYS A 13 -73.45 9.36 -12.87
CA LYS A 13 -74.20 8.12 -13.15
C LYS A 13 -73.33 6.85 -13.19
N LYS A 14 -72.00 6.97 -13.30
CA LYS A 14 -71.07 5.81 -13.32
C LYS A 14 -70.45 5.49 -11.96
N LEU A 15 -70.61 6.35 -10.96
CA LEU A 15 -70.27 5.97 -9.59
C LEU A 15 -71.38 5.06 -9.09
N LYS A 16 -71.09 3.75 -8.97
CA LYS A 16 -71.91 2.83 -8.18
C LYS A 16 -72.13 3.51 -6.82
N SER A 17 -73.38 3.64 -6.38
CA SER A 17 -73.70 4.22 -5.07
C SER A 17 -72.86 3.48 -4.02
N VAL A 18 -71.85 4.14 -3.47
CA VAL A 18 -71.04 3.63 -2.36
C VAL A 18 -71.82 3.91 -1.07
N ASP A 19 -73.09 3.50 -1.06
CA ASP A 19 -73.91 3.55 0.13
C ASP A 19 -73.76 2.21 0.85
N PRO A 20 -73.08 2.18 2.01
CA PRO A 20 -72.85 0.94 2.74
C PRO A 20 -74.15 0.31 3.27
N PHE A 21 -75.26 1.05 3.34
CA PHE A 21 -76.55 0.58 3.82
C PHE A 21 -77.50 0.13 2.70
N ASN A 22 -77.08 0.20 1.44
CA ASN A 22 -77.86 -0.33 0.33
C ASN A 22 -77.78 -1.87 0.30
N MET A 23 -78.62 -2.50 1.11
CA MET A 23 -78.71 -3.96 1.31
C MET A 23 -78.87 -4.73 0.00
N LYS A 24 -79.55 -4.16 -1.01
CA LYS A 24 -79.74 -4.80 -2.33
C LYS A 24 -78.44 -4.90 -3.12
N ALA A 25 -77.59 -3.86 -3.08
CA ALA A 25 -76.29 -3.87 -3.75
C ALA A 25 -75.27 -4.76 -3.04
N ASN A 26 -75.40 -4.94 -1.72
CA ASN A 26 -74.55 -5.86 -0.97
C ASN A 26 -74.99 -7.33 -1.15
N ALA A 27 -76.29 -7.62 -1.16
CA ALA A 27 -76.81 -8.97 -1.43
C ALA A 27 -76.37 -9.49 -2.81
N ALA A 28 -76.36 -8.62 -3.83
CA ALA A 28 -75.86 -8.96 -5.16
C ALA A 28 -74.37 -9.35 -5.19
N LYS A 29 -73.54 -8.88 -4.24
CA LYS A 29 -72.12 -9.27 -4.13
C LYS A 29 -71.91 -10.64 -3.50
N PHE A 30 -72.88 -11.13 -2.71
CA PHE A 30 -72.82 -12.43 -2.03
C PHE A 30 -73.44 -13.54 -2.90
N ASN A 31 -74.45 -13.22 -3.69
CA ASN A 31 -75.08 -14.15 -4.64
C ASN A 31 -74.35 -14.25 -5.98
N ASP A 32 -73.14 -13.69 -6.09
CA ASP A 32 -72.36 -13.72 -7.32
C ASP A 32 -71.69 -15.10 -7.45
N PRO A 33 -72.09 -15.97 -8.40
CA PRO A 33 -71.61 -17.36 -8.49
C PRO A 33 -70.11 -17.45 -8.84
N LYS A 34 -69.49 -16.33 -9.19
CA LYS A 34 -68.04 -16.19 -9.41
C LYS A 34 -67.23 -16.04 -8.12
N ARG A 35 -67.88 -15.83 -6.97
CA ARG A 35 -67.23 -15.63 -5.67
C ARG A 35 -67.32 -16.83 -4.71
N SER A 36 -68.18 -17.81 -5.00
CA SER A 36 -68.35 -19.00 -4.15
C SER A 36 -67.32 -20.11 -4.40
N ARG A 37 -66.45 -19.96 -5.39
CA ARG A 37 -65.32 -20.87 -5.60
C ARG A 37 -64.07 -20.22 -5.02
N ASN A 38 -63.40 -20.94 -4.11
CA ASN A 38 -62.03 -20.62 -3.70
C ASN A 38 -61.23 -20.23 -4.94
N ASN A 39 -60.47 -19.14 -4.86
CA ASN A 39 -59.60 -18.62 -5.94
C ASN A 39 -58.43 -19.57 -6.29
N ALA A 40 -58.62 -20.89 -6.16
CA ALA A 40 -57.72 -21.88 -6.68
C ALA A 40 -57.88 -21.93 -8.20
N PRO A 41 -56.81 -21.78 -9.00
CA PRO A 41 -56.90 -21.91 -10.45
C PRO A 41 -57.41 -23.31 -10.82
N GLU A 42 -58.39 -23.40 -11.73
CA GLU A 42 -59.01 -24.66 -12.19
C GLU A 42 -58.01 -25.67 -12.78
N LYS A 43 -56.78 -25.24 -13.08
CA LYS A 43 -55.70 -26.01 -13.73
C LYS A 43 -54.79 -26.79 -12.77
N ILE A 44 -55.26 -27.17 -11.58
CA ILE A 44 -54.45 -28.00 -10.65
C ILE A 44 -54.47 -29.49 -11.04
N LYS A 45 -55.38 -29.92 -11.94
CA LYS A 45 -55.54 -31.35 -12.31
C LYS A 45 -54.76 -31.80 -13.55
N GLU A 46 -54.16 -30.90 -14.31
CA GLU A 46 -53.39 -31.25 -15.52
C GLU A 46 -52.04 -30.51 -15.46
N GLU A 47 -51.02 -31.22 -14.94
CA GLU A 47 -49.60 -30.86 -14.86
C GLU A 47 -49.27 -29.41 -14.44
N GLN A 48 -48.80 -29.27 -13.19
CA GLN A 48 -48.13 -28.04 -12.80
C GLN A 48 -46.96 -27.75 -13.75
N PRO A 49 -46.79 -26.49 -14.22
CA PRO A 49 -45.68 -26.17 -15.10
C PRO A 49 -44.36 -26.43 -14.36
N LEU A 50 -43.46 -27.15 -15.02
CA LEU A 50 -42.13 -27.45 -14.47
C LEU A 50 -41.48 -26.16 -13.94
N THR A 51 -40.91 -26.23 -12.74
CA THR A 51 -40.17 -25.12 -12.12
C THR A 51 -38.95 -24.76 -12.98
N ASN A 52 -38.45 -23.52 -12.86
CA ASN A 52 -37.29 -23.08 -13.64
C ASN A 52 -36.04 -23.93 -13.39
N ALA A 53 -35.81 -24.36 -12.15
CA ALA A 53 -34.72 -25.26 -11.80
C ALA A 53 -34.88 -26.64 -12.46
N MET A 54 -36.10 -27.19 -12.49
CA MET A 54 -36.36 -28.49 -13.11
C MET A 54 -36.23 -28.42 -14.65
N LYS A 55 -36.60 -27.30 -15.26
CA LYS A 55 -36.35 -27.03 -16.68
C LYS A 55 -34.86 -26.92 -17.00
N GLN A 56 -34.06 -26.32 -16.11
CA GLN A 56 -32.61 -26.24 -16.27
C GLN A 56 -31.96 -27.63 -16.18
N LEU A 57 -32.32 -28.43 -15.17
CA LEU A 57 -31.83 -29.81 -15.03
C LEU A 57 -32.20 -30.69 -16.24
N MET A 58 -33.42 -30.56 -16.76
CA MET A 58 -33.82 -31.28 -17.98
C MET A 58 -33.05 -30.79 -19.22
N ALA A 59 -32.77 -29.49 -19.32
CA ALA A 59 -31.98 -28.93 -20.42
C ALA A 59 -30.48 -29.29 -20.35
N GLU A 60 -29.95 -29.48 -19.14
CA GLU A 60 -28.58 -29.95 -18.90
C GLU A 60 -28.43 -31.45 -19.23
N HIS A 61 -29.42 -32.27 -18.87
CA HIS A 61 -29.37 -33.72 -19.09
C HIS A 61 -29.80 -34.14 -20.50
N ASN A 62 -30.62 -33.36 -21.21
CA ASN A 62 -31.04 -33.61 -22.59
C ASN A 62 -31.09 -32.29 -23.38
N PRO A 63 -30.02 -31.89 -24.07
CA PRO A 63 -29.99 -30.66 -24.86
C PRO A 63 -30.75 -30.87 -26.18
N ILE A 64 -32.07 -31.12 -26.13
CA ILE A 64 -32.93 -31.11 -27.31
C ILE A 64 -33.14 -29.65 -27.69
N ILE A 65 -32.19 -29.10 -28.45
CA ILE A 65 -32.33 -27.77 -29.01
C ILE A 65 -33.47 -27.83 -30.04
N THR A 66 -34.61 -27.28 -29.69
CA THR A 66 -35.72 -27.18 -30.64
C THR A 66 -35.27 -26.40 -31.88
N LYS A 67 -35.77 -26.75 -33.07
CA LYS A 67 -35.42 -26.04 -34.33
C LYS A 67 -35.62 -24.52 -34.23
N GLN A 68 -36.58 -24.08 -33.42
CA GLN A 68 -36.85 -22.67 -33.15
C GLN A 68 -35.74 -22.01 -32.33
N GLU A 69 -35.25 -22.66 -31.27
CA GLU A 69 -34.15 -22.16 -30.47
C GLU A 69 -32.84 -22.11 -31.24
N ALA A 70 -32.56 -23.09 -32.09
CA ALA A 70 -31.40 -23.05 -32.99
C ALA A 70 -31.45 -21.84 -33.93
N LYS A 71 -32.63 -21.55 -34.50
CA LYS A 71 -32.85 -20.36 -35.34
C LYS A 71 -32.66 -19.06 -34.54
N LYS A 72 -33.16 -18.97 -33.31
CA LYS A 72 -32.97 -17.80 -32.42
C LYS A 72 -31.48 -17.59 -32.11
N LYS A 73 -30.76 -18.64 -31.72
CA LYS A 73 -29.31 -18.59 -31.45
C LYS A 73 -28.51 -18.15 -32.68
N LYS A 74 -28.87 -18.61 -33.89
CA LYS A 74 -28.23 -18.19 -35.15
C LYS A 74 -28.47 -16.70 -35.45
N LYS A 75 -29.70 -16.19 -35.26
CA LYS A 75 -30.02 -14.76 -35.43
C LYS A 75 -29.20 -13.90 -34.47
N GLN A 76 -29.10 -14.29 -33.20
CA GLN A 76 -28.29 -13.58 -32.21
C GLN A 76 -26.81 -13.57 -32.59
N ARG A 77 -26.24 -14.70 -33.01
CA ARG A 77 -24.84 -14.77 -33.47
C ARG A 77 -24.56 -13.85 -34.66
N ASN A 78 -25.48 -13.76 -35.62
CA ASN A 78 -25.33 -12.86 -36.76
C ASN A 78 -25.46 -11.38 -36.36
N ALA A 79 -26.30 -11.06 -35.37
CA ALA A 79 -26.41 -9.70 -34.83
C ALA A 79 -25.11 -9.28 -34.12
N VAL A 80 -24.53 -10.18 -33.31
CA VAL A 80 -23.22 -9.95 -32.64
C VAL A 80 -22.13 -9.67 -33.67
N LEU A 81 -22.09 -10.41 -34.79
CA LEU A 81 -21.12 -10.17 -35.86
C LEU A 81 -21.30 -8.81 -36.54
N ARG A 82 -22.54 -8.39 -36.81
CA ARG A 82 -22.81 -7.08 -37.40
C ARG A 82 -22.38 -5.95 -36.47
N GLN A 83 -22.79 -6.01 -35.20
CA GLN A 83 -22.41 -5.01 -34.20
C GLN A 83 -20.90 -4.96 -34.00
N SER A 84 -20.23 -6.11 -33.98
CA SER A 84 -18.76 -6.13 -33.87
C SER A 84 -18.09 -5.51 -35.09
N GLU A 85 -18.61 -5.74 -36.30
CA GLU A 85 -18.10 -5.13 -37.52
C GLU A 85 -18.30 -3.60 -37.53
N GLU A 86 -19.45 -3.12 -37.07
CA GLU A 86 -19.74 -1.68 -36.86
C GLU A 86 -18.74 -1.05 -35.88
N LEU A 87 -18.34 -1.80 -34.84
CA LEU A 87 -17.31 -1.40 -33.87
C LEU A 87 -15.86 -1.63 -34.37
N GLY A 88 -15.69 -2.05 -35.63
CA GLY A 88 -14.37 -2.29 -36.25
C GLY A 88 -13.70 -3.61 -35.86
N LEU A 89 -14.37 -4.46 -35.09
CA LEU A 89 -13.89 -5.78 -34.67
C LEU A 89 -14.34 -6.84 -35.67
N LYS A 90 -13.43 -7.28 -36.53
CA LYS A 90 -13.69 -8.33 -37.51
C LYS A 90 -13.33 -9.72 -36.95
N LYS A 91 -14.20 -10.68 -37.26
CA LYS A 91 -13.97 -12.09 -37.00
C LYS A 91 -12.82 -12.61 -37.88
N GLY A 92 -11.93 -13.42 -37.31
CA GLY A 92 -10.85 -14.06 -38.08
C GLY A 92 -11.38 -15.08 -39.10
N ARG A 93 -10.64 -15.31 -40.19
CA ARG A 93 -11.02 -16.21 -41.29
C ARG A 93 -11.31 -17.64 -40.83
N PHE A 94 -10.54 -18.16 -39.89
CA PHE A 94 -10.66 -19.51 -39.34
C PHE A 94 -11.26 -19.55 -37.92
N GLU A 95 -11.76 -18.41 -37.43
CA GLU A 95 -12.30 -18.31 -36.08
C GLU A 95 -13.75 -18.84 -36.04
N THR A 96 -14.19 -19.41 -34.92
CA THR A 96 -15.63 -19.67 -34.69
C THR A 96 -16.27 -18.45 -34.03
N VAL A 97 -17.59 -18.26 -34.19
CA VAL A 97 -18.28 -17.11 -33.58
C VAL A 97 -18.15 -17.11 -32.04
N SER A 98 -18.11 -18.30 -31.43
CA SER A 98 -17.87 -18.44 -29.98
C SER A 98 -16.46 -18.01 -29.57
N ARG A 99 -15.42 -18.43 -30.33
CA ARG A 99 -14.03 -18.01 -30.06
C ARG A 99 -13.85 -16.50 -30.25
N PHE A 100 -14.50 -15.94 -31.27
CA PHE A 100 -14.54 -14.51 -31.53
C PHE A 100 -15.17 -13.72 -30.38
N ALA A 101 -16.34 -14.15 -29.89
CA ALA A 101 -16.98 -13.54 -28.73
C ALA A 101 -16.07 -13.60 -27.48
N LYS A 102 -15.48 -14.76 -27.18
CA LYS A 102 -14.54 -14.91 -26.06
C LYS A 102 -13.31 -14.02 -26.18
N ARG A 103 -12.77 -13.84 -27.39
CA ARG A 103 -11.65 -12.93 -27.65
C ARG A 103 -12.04 -11.49 -27.35
N ILE A 104 -13.20 -11.05 -27.84
CA ILE A 104 -13.71 -9.70 -27.54
C ILE A 104 -13.91 -9.53 -26.04
N GLU A 105 -14.59 -10.47 -25.38
CA GLU A 105 -14.81 -10.46 -23.93
C GLU A 105 -13.50 -10.34 -23.16
N GLY A 106 -12.48 -11.13 -23.53
CA GLY A 106 -11.15 -11.05 -22.91
C GLY A 106 -10.48 -9.69 -23.10
N THR A 107 -10.49 -9.14 -24.32
CA THR A 107 -9.91 -7.82 -24.59
C THR A 107 -10.65 -6.69 -23.84
N LEU A 108 -11.98 -6.78 -23.77
CA LEU A 108 -12.81 -5.80 -23.08
C LEU A 108 -12.60 -5.88 -21.57
N HIS A 109 -12.49 -7.09 -21.02
CA HIS A 109 -12.19 -7.30 -19.61
C HIS A 109 -10.82 -6.74 -19.24
N SER A 110 -9.79 -6.97 -20.06
CA SER A 110 -8.44 -6.39 -19.85
C SER A 110 -8.52 -4.86 -19.78
N ARG A 111 -9.14 -4.23 -20.79
CA ARG A 111 -9.29 -2.76 -20.84
C ARG A 111 -10.05 -2.21 -19.63
N ILE A 112 -11.14 -2.86 -19.25
CA ILE A 112 -11.90 -2.45 -18.06
C ILE A 112 -11.02 -2.58 -16.81
N SER A 113 -10.30 -3.69 -16.66
CA SER A 113 -9.41 -3.89 -15.52
C SER A 113 -8.28 -2.86 -15.45
N GLU A 114 -7.69 -2.49 -16.59
CA GLU A 114 -6.68 -1.42 -16.70
C GLU A 114 -7.26 -0.07 -16.29
N THR A 115 -8.43 0.31 -16.79
CA THR A 115 -9.09 1.56 -16.40
C THR A 115 -9.43 1.60 -14.92
N ILE A 116 -9.85 0.47 -14.34
CA ILE A 116 -10.08 0.34 -12.90
C ILE A 116 -8.77 0.50 -12.13
N ALA A 117 -7.67 -0.09 -12.59
CA ALA A 117 -6.37 0.04 -11.93
C ALA A 117 -5.88 1.49 -11.96
N ILE A 118 -5.94 2.15 -13.12
CA ILE A 118 -5.60 3.57 -13.27
C ILE A 118 -6.45 4.44 -12.32
N ALA A 119 -7.76 4.18 -12.24
CA ALA A 119 -8.65 4.90 -11.33
C ALA A 119 -8.34 4.63 -9.86
N LYS A 120 -8.09 3.36 -9.48
CA LYS A 120 -7.70 2.97 -8.10
C LYS A 120 -6.42 3.66 -7.64
N HIS A 121 -5.47 3.85 -8.54
CA HIS A 121 -4.21 4.55 -8.26
C HIS A 121 -4.33 6.07 -8.39
N GLY A 122 -5.52 6.62 -8.65
CA GLY A 122 -5.73 8.06 -8.79
C GLY A 122 -5.03 8.67 -10.02
N LEU A 123 -4.65 7.83 -10.98
CA LEU A 123 -3.98 8.23 -12.22
C LEU A 123 -4.98 8.54 -13.35
N ALA A 124 -6.28 8.32 -13.11
CA ALA A 124 -7.33 8.58 -14.09
C ALA A 124 -7.32 10.05 -14.54
N GLY A 125 -7.21 10.26 -15.85
CA GLY A 125 -7.20 11.58 -16.47
C GLY A 125 -5.85 12.31 -16.46
N ARG A 126 -4.81 11.75 -15.83
CA ARG A 126 -3.46 12.30 -15.92
C ARG A 126 -2.77 11.83 -17.20
N LYS A 127 -2.01 12.72 -17.83
CA LYS A 127 -1.18 12.35 -18.99
C LYS A 127 0.05 11.60 -18.50
N GLN A 128 0.56 10.67 -19.32
CA GLN A 128 1.78 9.93 -18.99
C GLN A 128 2.97 10.86 -18.70
N GLU A 129 3.08 11.96 -19.45
CA GLU A 129 4.12 12.98 -19.28
C GLU A 129 4.11 13.64 -17.89
N GLU A 130 2.94 13.84 -17.30
CA GLU A 130 2.80 14.42 -15.95
C GLU A 130 3.29 13.44 -14.88
N ILE A 131 2.96 12.16 -15.06
CA ILE A 131 3.40 11.07 -14.19
C ILE A 131 4.93 10.96 -14.23
N ASP A 132 5.50 10.97 -15.44
CA ASP A 132 6.95 10.87 -15.64
C ASP A 132 7.68 12.09 -15.05
N ALA A 133 7.11 13.30 -15.18
CA ALA A 133 7.65 14.50 -14.57
C ALA A 133 7.65 14.44 -13.03
N ASP A 134 6.62 13.85 -12.43
CA ASP A 134 6.58 13.65 -10.98
C ASP A 134 7.61 12.64 -10.50
N TYR A 135 7.84 11.55 -11.25
CA TYR A 135 8.95 10.63 -10.98
C TYR A 135 10.32 11.31 -11.09
N ALA A 136 10.54 12.14 -12.10
CA ALA A 136 11.79 12.88 -12.27
C ALA A 136 12.09 13.81 -11.08
N LYS A 137 11.07 14.47 -10.51
CA LYS A 137 11.22 15.31 -9.30
C LYS A 137 11.61 14.48 -8.07
N ILE A 138 11.04 13.29 -7.94
CA ILE A 138 11.36 12.37 -6.83
C ILE A 138 12.82 11.91 -6.94
N ASP A 139 13.24 11.50 -8.13
CA ASP A 139 14.61 11.06 -8.39
C ASP A 139 15.62 12.19 -8.16
N GLU A 140 15.32 13.40 -8.62
CA GLU A 140 16.17 14.57 -8.38
C GLU A 140 16.26 14.89 -6.88
N ALA A 141 15.14 14.83 -6.15
CA ALA A 141 15.14 15.02 -4.71
C ALA A 141 15.97 13.96 -3.97
N GLU A 142 15.93 12.70 -4.42
CA GLU A 142 16.75 11.63 -3.84
C GLU A 142 18.24 11.86 -4.12
N LYS A 143 18.61 12.27 -5.35
CA LYS A 143 19.99 12.62 -5.70
C LYS A 143 20.51 13.76 -4.82
N ARG A 144 19.71 14.83 -4.64
CA ARG A 144 20.07 15.95 -3.76
C ARG A 144 20.28 15.50 -2.31
N LYS A 145 19.42 14.62 -1.77
CA LYS A 145 19.59 14.06 -0.42
C LYS A 145 20.89 13.26 -0.29
N LYS A 146 21.20 12.40 -1.29
CA LYS A 146 22.45 11.63 -1.31
C LYS A 146 23.68 12.53 -1.35
N ASP A 147 23.64 13.60 -2.15
CA ASP A 147 24.76 14.52 -2.27
C ASP A 147 24.94 15.38 -1.01
N GLN A 148 23.85 15.80 -0.36
CA GLN A 148 23.90 16.44 0.95
C GLN A 148 24.54 15.52 2.00
N ALA A 149 24.11 14.26 2.07
CA ALA A 149 24.69 13.28 2.99
C ALA A 149 26.20 13.07 2.77
N LYS A 150 26.64 13.01 1.49
CA LYS A 150 28.08 12.94 1.16
C LYS A 150 28.83 14.17 1.65
N ARG A 151 28.30 15.37 1.41
CA ARG A 151 28.91 16.63 1.86
C ARG A 151 29.00 16.72 3.38
N GLU A 152 27.97 16.28 4.10
CA GLU A 152 27.98 16.23 5.57
C GLU A 152 29.05 15.27 6.10
N ILE A 153 29.21 14.10 5.49
CA ILE A 153 30.26 13.13 5.85
C ILE A 153 31.63 13.74 5.58
N GLU A 154 31.85 14.35 4.42
CA GLU A 154 33.11 15.01 4.09
C GLU A 154 33.46 16.13 5.08
N ASN A 155 32.47 16.94 5.46
CA ASN A 155 32.68 18.01 6.45
C ASN A 155 33.04 17.44 7.83
N LYS A 156 32.36 16.39 8.29
CA LYS A 156 32.71 15.68 9.53
C LYS A 156 34.13 15.10 9.48
N ILE A 157 34.53 14.54 8.34
CA ILE A 157 35.91 14.04 8.15
C ILE A 157 36.92 15.18 8.20
N LYS A 158 36.65 16.31 7.52
CA LYS A 158 37.52 17.49 7.53
C LYS A 158 37.67 18.07 8.93
N GLU A 159 36.59 18.19 9.69
CA GLU A 159 36.61 18.64 11.09
C GLU A 159 37.40 17.67 12.00
N ALA A 160 37.18 16.36 11.85
CA ALA A 160 37.93 15.36 12.59
C ALA A 160 39.42 15.42 12.28
N LYS A 161 39.81 15.61 11.01
CA LYS A 161 41.21 15.81 10.60
C LYS A 161 41.81 17.08 11.21
N LYS A 162 41.10 18.21 11.15
CA LYS A 162 41.55 19.47 11.78
C LYS A 162 41.75 19.34 13.29
N LYS A 163 40.83 18.65 13.99
CA LYS A 163 40.97 18.39 15.43
C LYS A 163 42.21 17.53 15.74
N ARG A 164 42.45 16.47 14.96
CA ARG A 164 43.65 15.63 15.10
C ARG A 164 44.94 16.43 14.86
N GLU A 165 44.96 17.30 13.86
CA GLU A 165 46.12 18.14 13.55
C GLU A 165 46.39 19.16 14.66
N GLN A 166 45.35 19.80 15.21
CA GLN A 166 45.48 20.71 16.34
C GLN A 166 45.95 20.00 17.62
N GLU A 167 45.47 18.78 17.88
CA GLU A 167 45.95 17.98 19.01
C GLU A 167 47.42 17.57 18.83
N ALA A 168 47.83 17.19 17.61
CA ALA A 168 49.21 16.88 17.30
C ALA A 168 50.13 18.10 17.52
N LYS A 169 49.74 19.29 17.05
CA LYS A 169 50.49 20.53 17.29
C LYS A 169 50.61 20.85 18.78
N LYS A 170 49.52 20.70 19.55
CA LYS A 170 49.56 20.88 21.02
C LYS A 170 50.46 19.86 21.72
N ARG A 171 50.51 18.61 21.25
CA ARG A 171 51.43 17.60 21.79
C ARG A 171 52.88 17.93 21.45
N GLU A 172 53.17 18.36 20.24
CA GLU A 172 54.51 18.77 19.82
C GLU A 172 55.00 20.00 20.61
N GLU A 173 54.14 21.01 20.82
CA GLU A 173 54.44 22.16 21.68
C GLU A 173 54.66 21.74 23.14
N ALA A 174 53.86 20.81 23.66
CA ALA A 174 54.03 20.29 25.02
C ALA A 174 55.33 19.47 25.18
N GLU A 175 55.76 18.73 24.16
CA GLU A 175 57.03 18.02 24.14
C GLU A 175 58.22 19.00 24.08
N LYS A 176 58.18 20.01 23.20
CA LYS A 176 59.18 21.09 23.16
C LYS A 176 59.27 21.85 24.49
N ALA A 177 58.13 22.15 25.12
CA ALA A 177 58.12 22.80 26.42
C ALA A 177 58.72 21.91 27.54
N LYS A 178 58.46 20.60 27.50
CA LYS A 178 59.09 19.64 28.43
C LYS A 178 60.60 19.52 28.19
N GLU A 179 61.04 19.55 26.94
CA GLU A 179 62.45 19.49 26.57
C GLU A 179 63.20 20.75 27.04
N LEU A 180 62.65 21.94 26.80
CA LEU A 180 63.18 23.20 27.33
C LEU A 180 63.25 23.20 28.86
N ARG A 181 62.23 22.65 29.54
CA ARG A 181 62.23 22.55 31.00
C ARG A 181 63.28 21.56 31.53
N LYS A 182 63.53 20.46 30.82
CA LYS A 182 64.64 19.54 31.13
C LYS A 182 66.00 20.18 30.88
N ALA A 183 66.16 20.92 29.79
CA ALA A 183 67.39 21.65 29.49
C ALA A 183 67.67 22.75 30.52
N ALA A 184 66.65 23.50 30.95
CA ALA A 184 66.78 24.49 32.02
C ALA A 184 67.14 23.86 33.38
N LYS A 185 66.55 22.71 33.72
CA LYS A 185 66.94 21.94 34.91
C LYS A 185 68.41 21.49 34.87
N ARG A 186 68.87 20.98 33.73
CA ARG A 186 70.29 20.60 33.56
C ARG A 186 71.25 21.77 33.69
N LYS A 187 70.86 22.95 33.20
CA LYS A 187 71.67 24.18 33.37
C LYS A 187 71.73 24.64 34.82
N LEU A 188 70.61 24.54 35.56
CA LEU A 188 70.57 24.82 37.00
C LEU A 188 71.42 23.81 37.79
N GLU A 189 71.36 22.51 37.48
CA GLU A 189 72.23 21.50 38.09
C GLU A 189 73.72 21.71 37.75
N GLU A 190 74.06 22.19 36.55
CA GLU A 190 75.44 22.57 36.19
C GLU A 190 75.92 23.83 36.93
N GLU A 191 75.03 24.79 37.19
CA GLU A 191 75.33 25.97 38.01
C GLU A 191 75.42 25.65 39.50
N GLU A 192 74.57 24.76 40.02
CA GLU A 192 74.65 24.25 41.40
C GLU A 192 75.92 23.44 41.62
N LYS A 193 76.31 22.55 40.70
CA LYS A 193 77.58 21.82 40.79
C LYS A 193 78.81 22.72 40.69
N LYS A 194 78.75 23.80 39.91
CA LYS A 194 79.81 24.83 39.89
C LYS A 194 79.86 25.67 41.16
N ASN A 195 78.75 25.83 41.87
CA ASN A 195 78.71 26.50 43.16
C ASN A 195 79.13 25.57 44.32
N GLU A 196 78.79 24.28 44.26
CA GLU A 196 79.23 23.25 45.21
C GLU A 196 80.74 22.94 45.10
N GLU A 197 81.37 23.12 43.92
CA GLU A 197 82.85 23.07 43.82
C GLU A 197 83.56 24.27 44.48
N SER A 198 82.82 25.26 45.01
CA SER A 198 83.36 26.42 45.73
C SER A 198 83.10 26.43 47.25
N PHE A 199 82.40 25.41 47.78
CA PHE A 199 82.19 25.27 49.21
C PHE A 199 82.21 23.79 49.58
N GLY A 200 83.35 23.35 50.13
CA GLY A 200 83.54 21.98 50.60
C GLY A 200 82.74 21.66 51.86
N GLU A 201 82.54 20.35 52.03
CA GLU A 201 82.21 19.59 53.24
C GLU A 201 80.94 20.01 54.03
N GLU A 202 79.94 19.14 54.08
CA GLU A 202 79.74 18.20 55.19
C GLU A 202 78.57 17.23 54.92
N GLU A 203 78.62 16.12 55.66
CA GLU A 203 77.79 14.93 55.66
C GLU A 203 76.28 15.19 55.89
N ASP A 204 75.43 14.26 55.44
CA ASP A 204 74.62 13.50 56.40
C ASP A 204 73.96 12.26 55.76
N GLU A 205 74.00 11.20 56.55
CA GLU A 205 73.48 9.86 56.35
C GLU A 205 71.94 9.78 56.41
N ASP A 206 71.44 8.75 55.73
CA ASP A 206 70.31 7.87 56.04
C ASP A 206 68.83 8.32 55.96
N ASP A 207 68.17 7.65 55.00
CA ASP A 207 66.89 6.90 55.08
C ASP A 207 65.76 7.41 55.99
N ASP A 208 64.58 7.66 55.38
CA ASP A 208 63.42 6.84 55.76
C ASP A 208 62.29 6.83 54.72
N ASP A 209 61.73 5.63 54.60
CA ASP A 209 60.74 5.14 53.65
C ASP A 209 59.34 5.69 53.98
N THR A 210 58.64 6.31 53.02
CA THR A 210 57.18 6.48 53.13
C THR A 210 56.43 6.23 51.82
N ASP A 211 56.11 4.95 51.68
CA ASP A 211 54.99 4.35 50.99
C ASP A 211 53.72 5.24 50.91
N LYS A 212 53.35 5.68 49.70
CA LYS A 212 51.96 6.06 49.34
C LYS A 212 51.60 5.60 47.93
N ARG A 213 51.39 4.30 47.78
CA ARG A 213 50.54 3.72 46.72
C ARG A 213 49.12 4.28 46.81
N LYS A 214 48.82 5.34 46.05
CA LYS A 214 47.45 5.75 45.74
C LYS A 214 46.99 5.14 44.42
N GLN A 215 46.21 4.08 44.56
CA GLN A 215 45.34 3.53 43.53
C GLN A 215 44.47 4.64 42.92
N LYS A 216 44.52 4.83 41.60
CA LYS A 216 43.48 5.57 40.88
C LYS A 216 42.83 4.64 39.86
N LYS A 217 41.59 4.28 40.19
CA LYS A 217 40.64 3.46 39.43
C LYS A 217 40.61 3.84 37.95
N VAL A 218 40.91 2.86 37.11
CA VAL A 218 40.46 2.81 35.71
C VAL A 218 38.96 2.50 35.73
N LYS A 219 38.13 3.43 35.27
CA LYS A 219 36.73 3.18 34.91
C LYS A 219 36.63 3.19 33.39
N THR A 220 36.75 2.03 32.78
CA THR A 220 36.45 1.79 31.36
C THR A 220 35.82 0.41 31.21
N THR A 221 34.53 0.28 31.53
CA THR A 221 33.67 -0.83 31.10
C THR A 221 32.21 -0.41 31.33
N GLU A 222 31.60 0.30 30.38
CA GLU A 222 30.12 0.44 30.36
C GLU A 222 29.51 0.88 29.00
N ILE A 223 30.27 0.85 27.90
CA ILE A 223 29.78 1.33 26.59
C ILE A 223 29.63 0.23 25.54
N GLU A 224 30.17 -0.98 25.76
CA GLU A 224 30.13 -2.04 24.73
C GLU A 224 28.89 -2.94 24.80
N GLU A 225 28.28 -3.17 25.97
CA GLU A 225 27.12 -4.09 26.07
C GLU A 225 25.81 -3.56 25.44
N LYS A 226 25.68 -2.24 25.19
CA LYS A 226 24.44 -1.67 24.62
C LYS A 226 24.37 -1.70 23.10
N LYS A 227 25.47 -2.02 22.40
CA LYS A 227 25.47 -2.09 20.93
C LYS A 227 25.08 -3.48 20.43
N ASP A 228 25.44 -4.53 21.15
CA ASP A 228 25.20 -5.91 20.71
C ASP A 228 23.74 -6.33 20.88
N GLU A 229 23.03 -5.87 21.93
CA GLU A 229 21.60 -6.13 22.06
C GLU A 229 20.74 -5.54 20.93
N LYS A 230 21.15 -4.40 20.36
CA LYS A 230 20.40 -3.74 19.28
C LYS A 230 20.56 -4.46 17.94
N ILE A 231 21.70 -5.10 17.71
CA ILE A 231 21.98 -5.85 16.48
C ILE A 231 21.20 -7.17 16.49
N VAL A 232 21.10 -7.84 17.64
CA VAL A 232 20.36 -9.11 17.78
C VAL A 232 18.83 -8.92 17.70
N LYS A 233 18.29 -7.78 18.13
CA LYS A 233 16.84 -7.49 18.04
C LYS A 233 16.37 -7.16 16.61
N LEU A 234 17.26 -6.74 15.72
CA LEU A 234 16.91 -6.46 14.31
C LEU A 234 16.95 -7.71 13.42
N SER A 235 17.83 -8.68 13.69
CA SER A 235 17.90 -9.92 12.89
C SER A 235 16.67 -10.82 13.06
N LYS A 236 16.13 -10.96 14.28
CA LYS A 236 14.90 -11.75 14.54
C LYS A 236 13.63 -11.18 13.87
N LYS A 237 13.60 -9.88 13.57
CA LYS A 237 12.44 -9.24 12.92
C LYS A 237 12.44 -9.42 11.39
N GLY A 238 13.60 -9.71 10.81
CA GLY A 238 13.76 -10.00 9.37
C GLY A 238 13.46 -11.46 8.99
N GLU A 239 13.66 -12.41 9.90
CA GLU A 239 13.39 -13.83 9.62
C GLU A 239 11.91 -14.20 9.67
N LYS A 240 11.11 -13.56 10.52
CA LYS A 240 9.65 -13.81 10.58
C LYS A 240 8.87 -13.36 9.34
N LYS A 241 9.43 -12.49 8.49
CA LYS A 241 8.76 -12.07 7.24
C LYS A 241 9.07 -12.97 6.05
N ARG A 242 10.17 -13.73 6.07
CA ARG A 242 10.52 -14.65 4.98
C ARG A 242 9.76 -15.98 5.05
N ASN A 243 9.33 -16.40 6.24
CA ASN A 243 8.60 -17.65 6.40
C ASN A 243 7.08 -17.54 6.13
N PHE A 244 6.54 -16.33 5.92
CA PHE A 244 5.09 -16.14 5.66
C PHE A 244 4.74 -16.03 4.17
N GLU A 245 5.74 -15.87 3.29
CA GLU A 245 5.54 -15.82 1.83
C GLU A 245 5.77 -17.17 1.13
N GLY A 246 6.19 -18.21 1.85
CA GLY A 246 6.48 -19.54 1.29
C GLY A 246 5.37 -20.58 1.45
N GLU A 247 4.23 -20.25 2.06
CA GLU A 247 3.19 -21.24 2.45
C GLU A 247 1.82 -20.94 1.80
N LYS A 248 1.83 -20.46 0.55
CA LYS A 248 0.61 -20.23 -0.25
C LYS A 248 0.58 -20.89 -1.63
N ASP A 249 1.60 -21.65 -2.00
CA ASP A 249 1.58 -22.49 -3.20
C ASP A 249 2.01 -23.91 -2.82
N GLY A 250 1.02 -24.75 -2.52
CA GLY A 250 1.14 -26.17 -2.18
C GLY A 250 -0.23 -26.81 -2.07
#